data_AF-A0A6C0KXX0-F1
#
_entry.id   AF-A0A6C0KXX0-F1
#
_cell.length_a   1.000
_cell.length_b   1.000
_cell.length_c   1.000
_cell.angle_alpha   90.00
_cell.angle_beta   90.00
_cell.angle_gamma   90.00
#
_symmetry.space_group_name_H-M   'P 1'
#
loop_
_entity.id
_entity.type
_entity.pdbx_description
1 polymer ?
#
loop_
_entity_poly.entity_id
_entity_poly.type
_entity_poly.pdbx_seq_one_letter_code
_entity_poly.pdbx_strand_id
1 'polypeptide(L)'
;MNLLFPSLVVVLVTTALAFFVASAIAPLILLITSSLVLIYAYTLHRSQFDNEYKSSTWQNNLRPVAPLVLVGVVIALAAGYHFMTSTGPVAGGRRR
;
A
#
# COMPACT_ATOMS: atom_id res chain seq x y z
N MET A 1 6.59 21.69 -1.19
CA MET A 1 5.90 21.97 0.10
C MET A 1 5.98 20.73 0.98
N ASN A 2 6.28 20.86 2.28
CA ASN A 2 6.33 19.73 3.21
C ASN A 2 4.91 19.31 3.62
N LEU A 3 4.28 18.43 2.82
CA LEU A 3 2.96 17.88 3.12
C LEU A 3 2.94 16.82 4.22
N LEU A 4 4.10 16.26 4.57
CA LEU A 4 4.19 15.13 5.50
C LEU A 4 3.60 15.44 6.87
N PHE A 5 4.03 16.52 7.52
CA PHE A 5 3.51 16.86 8.86
C PHE A 5 2.02 17.21 8.84
N PRO A 6 1.52 18.08 7.94
CA PRO A 6 0.09 18.40 7.89
C PRO A 6 -0.79 17.20 7.60
N SER A 7 -0.42 16.35 6.66
CA SER A 7 -1.23 15.19 6.27
C SER A 7 -1.30 14.13 7.38
N LEU A 8 -0.18 13.94 8.08
CA LEU A 8 -0.08 12.99 9.18
C LEU A 8 -0.91 13.43 10.38
N VAL A 9 -0.96 14.74 10.67
CA VAL A 9 -1.86 15.29 11.69
C VAL A 9 -3.33 15.05 11.33
N VAL A 10 -3.74 15.28 10.07
CA VAL A 10 -5.12 15.03 9.64
C VAL A 10 -5.50 13.56 9.81
N VAL A 11 -4.65 12.63 9.36
CA VAL A 11 -4.92 11.19 9.49
C VAL A 11 -5.00 10.77 10.96
N LEU A 12 -4.06 11.21 11.80
CA LEU A 12 -4.06 10.84 13.21
C LEU A 12 -5.27 11.39 13.98
N VAL A 13 -5.61 12.67 13.77
CA VAL A 13 -6.74 13.30 14.47
C VAL A 13 -8.07 12.67 14.02
N THR A 14 -8.27 12.50 12.72
CA THR A 14 -9.50 11.88 12.20
C THR A 14 -9.67 10.44 12.69
N THR A 15 -8.58 9.68 12.75
CA THR A 15 -8.58 8.31 13.25
C THR A 15 -8.83 8.26 14.77
N ALA A 16 -8.18 9.13 15.55
CA ALA A 16 -8.39 9.21 16.99
C ALA A 16 -9.85 9.54 17.33
N LEU A 17 -10.45 10.49 16.62
CA LEU A 17 -11.87 10.83 16.76
C LEU A 17 -12.78 9.66 16.35
N ALA A 18 -12.45 8.97 15.26
CA ALA A 18 -13.21 7.80 14.81
C ALA A 18 -13.20 6.68 15.85
N PHE A 19 -12.05 6.38 16.45
CA PHE A 19 -11.94 5.39 17.53
C PHE A 19 -12.69 5.81 18.79
N PHE A 20 -12.72 7.10 19.12
CA PHE A 20 -13.43 7.63 20.29
C PHE A 20 -14.96 7.60 20.13
N VAL A 21 -15.48 7.92 18.94
CA VAL A 21 -16.93 8.01 18.70
C VAL A 21 -17.53 6.66 18.28
N ALA A 22 -16.87 5.94 17.38
CA ALA A 22 -17.40 4.73 16.75
C ALA A 22 -16.28 3.76 16.36
N SER A 23 -15.70 3.12 17.38
CA SER A 23 -14.55 2.22 17.24
C SER A 23 -14.74 1.08 16.24
N ALA A 24 -15.98 0.60 16.04
CA ALA A 24 -16.29 -0.44 15.07
C ALA A 24 -16.05 -0.04 13.61
N ILE A 25 -16.22 1.24 13.26
CA ILE A 25 -16.01 1.76 11.90
C ILE A 25 -14.69 2.52 11.75
N ALA A 26 -13.94 2.71 12.84
CA ALA A 26 -12.68 3.45 12.84
C ALA A 26 -11.63 2.90 11.84
N PRO A 27 -11.45 1.58 11.66
CA PRO A 27 -10.54 1.06 10.64
C PRO A 27 -10.93 1.46 9.22
N LEU A 28 -12.24 1.53 8.92
CA LEU A 28 -12.75 1.94 7.62
C LEU A 28 -12.54 3.44 7.39
N ILE A 29 -12.74 4.26 8.42
CA ILE A 29 -12.46 5.71 8.35
C ILE A 29 -10.97 5.95 8.10
N LEU A 30 -10.07 5.27 8.83
CA LEU A 30 -8.63 5.36 8.62
C LEU A 30 -8.24 5.00 7.18
N LEU A 31 -8.82 3.93 6.63
CA LEU A 31 -8.55 3.49 5.27
C LEU A 31 -8.98 4.55 4.24
N ILE A 32 -10.18 5.12 4.40
CA ILE A 32 -10.69 6.15 3.50
C ILE A 32 -9.86 7.43 3.59
N THR A 33 -9.59 7.93 4.80
CA THR A 33 -8.85 9.19 4.99
C THR A 33 -7.42 9.05 4.48
N SER A 34 -6.76 7.93 4.77
CA SER A 34 -5.41 7.64 4.26
C SER A 34 -5.39 7.56 2.73
N SER A 35 -6.39 6.92 2.12
CA SER A 35 -6.49 6.83 0.66
C SER A 35 -6.69 8.18 0.00
N LEU A 36 -7.57 9.04 0.55
CA LEU A 36 -7.80 10.39 0.03
C LEU A 36 -6.54 11.26 0.13
N VAL A 37 -5.86 11.20 1.27
CA VAL A 37 -4.59 11.91 1.49
C VAL A 37 -3.52 11.43 0.51
N LEU A 38 -3.44 10.11 0.27
CA LEU A 38 -2.48 9.55 -0.68
C LEU A 38 -2.76 10.02 -2.11
N ILE A 39 -4.03 10.01 -2.54
CA ILE A 39 -4.43 10.52 -3.86
C ILE A 39 -4.05 11.99 -4.00
N TYR A 40 -4.37 12.82 -3.01
CA TYR A 40 -4.04 14.24 -3.02
C TYR A 40 -2.52 14.49 -3.05
N ALA A 41 -1.75 13.77 -2.23
CA ALA A 41 -0.30 13.88 -2.23
C ALA A 41 0.29 13.47 -3.60
N TYR A 42 -0.23 12.42 -4.21
CA TYR A 42 0.19 11.97 -5.54
C TYR A 42 -0.14 13.00 -6.62
N THR A 43 -1.33 13.59 -6.64
CA THR A 43 -1.69 14.60 -7.64
C THR A 43 -0.83 15.85 -7.52
N LEU A 44 -0.55 16.31 -6.29
CA LEU A 44 0.36 17.44 -6.07
C LEU A 44 1.80 17.09 -6.48
N HIS A 45 2.27 15.89 -6.15
CA HIS A 45 3.61 15.46 -6.53
C HIS A 45 3.77 15.40 -8.06
N ARG A 46 2.78 14.85 -8.76
CA ARG A 46 2.77 14.82 -10.24
C ARG A 46 2.80 16.22 -10.84
N SER A 47 2.05 17.18 -10.30
CA SER A 47 2.05 18.55 -10.86
C SER A 47 3.36 19.29 -10.60
N GLN A 48 4.02 19.02 -9.48
CA GLN A 48 5.30 19.64 -9.13
C GLN A 48 6.49 19.11 -9.93
N PHE A 49 6.43 17.86 -10.39
CA PHE A 49 7.57 17.18 -11.02
C PHE A 49 7.31 16.72 -12.46
N ASP A 50 6.25 17.20 -13.12
CA ASP A 50 5.85 16.72 -14.45
C ASP A 50 6.96 16.87 -15.51
N ASN A 51 7.70 17.97 -15.46
CA ASN A 51 8.79 18.25 -16.41
C ASN A 51 10.04 17.38 -16.13
N GLU A 52 10.31 17.13 -14.86
CA GLU A 52 11.40 16.29 -14.35
C GLU A 52 11.14 14.81 -14.66
N TYR A 53 9.87 14.39 -14.65
CA TYR A 53 9.50 13.04 -15.08
C TYR A 53 9.64 12.84 -16.58
N LYS A 54 9.32 13.86 -17.39
CA LYS A 54 9.49 13.79 -18.86
C LYS A 54 10.97 13.71 -19.26
N SER A 55 11.85 14.37 -18.51
CA SER A 55 13.30 14.37 -18.75
C SER A 55 14.06 13.29 -17.97
N SER A 56 13.35 12.49 -17.15
CA SER A 56 13.95 11.48 -16.29
C SER A 56 14.55 10.31 -17.07
N THR A 57 15.81 9.97 -16.76
CA THR A 57 16.53 8.84 -17.39
C THR A 57 16.75 7.66 -16.46
N TRP A 58 16.35 7.74 -15.18
CA TRP A 58 16.54 6.64 -14.21
C TRP A 58 15.91 5.32 -14.66
N GLN A 59 14.82 5.41 -15.43
CA GLN A 59 14.13 4.26 -16.05
C GLN A 59 15.08 3.47 -16.96
N ASN A 60 15.99 4.15 -17.67
CA ASN A 60 16.98 3.50 -18.53
C ASN A 60 17.93 2.61 -17.72
N ASN A 61 18.29 3.03 -16.51
CA ASN A 61 19.15 2.27 -15.60
C ASN A 61 18.41 1.10 -14.93
N LEU A 62 17.07 1.14 -14.85
CA LEU A 62 16.28 0.03 -14.32
C LEU A 62 15.93 -1.04 -15.36
N ARG A 63 15.95 -0.71 -16.65
CA ARG A 63 15.64 -1.67 -17.73
C ARG A 63 16.43 -2.99 -17.62
N PRO A 64 17.74 -3.00 -17.31
CA PRO A 64 18.49 -4.26 -17.17
C PRO A 64 18.04 -5.11 -15.98
N VAL A 65 17.53 -4.47 -14.91
CA VAL A 65 17.14 -5.14 -13.66
C VAL A 65 15.65 -5.49 -13.63
N ALA A 66 14.85 -4.87 -14.51
CA ALA A 66 13.40 -5.08 -14.59
C ALA A 66 12.99 -6.57 -14.71
N PRO A 67 13.66 -7.43 -15.50
CA PRO A 67 13.34 -8.86 -15.54
C PRO A 67 13.52 -9.56 -14.19
N LEU A 68 14.59 -9.21 -13.45
CA LEU A 68 14.86 -9.80 -12.13
C LEU A 68 13.80 -9.38 -11.11
N VAL A 69 13.38 -8.11 -11.14
CA VAL A 69 12.29 -7.61 -10.28
C VAL A 69 10.99 -8.36 -10.60
N LEU A 70 10.66 -8.54 -11.88
CA LEU A 70 9.46 -9.24 -12.30
C LEU A 70 9.46 -10.71 -11.82
N VAL A 71 10.59 -11.41 -11.99
CA VAL A 71 10.75 -12.78 -11.47
C VAL A 71 10.55 -12.82 -9.96
N GLY A 72 11.14 -11.88 -9.21
CA GLY A 72 10.95 -11.77 -7.77
C GLY A 72 9.48 -11.59 -7.36
N VAL A 73 8.74 -10.72 -8.07
CA VAL A 73 7.30 -10.50 -7.83
C VAL A 73 6.50 -11.77 -8.11
N VAL A 74 6.77 -12.46 -9.21
CA VAL A 74 6.07 -13.71 -9.56
C VAL A 74 6.32 -14.79 -8.50
N ILE A 75 7.56 -14.95 -8.03
CA ILE A 75 7.90 -15.90 -6.96
C ILE A 75 7.18 -15.53 -5.66
N ALA A 76 7.18 -14.26 -5.28
CA ALA A 76 6.52 -13.80 -4.05
C ALA A 76 4.99 -14.03 -4.10
N LEU A 77 4.35 -13.75 -5.23
CA LEU A 77 2.93 -14.00 -5.43
C LEU A 77 2.60 -15.51 -5.41
N ALA A 78 3.42 -16.33 -6.07
CA ALA A 78 3.26 -17.78 -6.06
C ALA A 78 3.44 -18.37 -4.66
N ALA A 79 4.45 -17.92 -3.92
CA ALA A 79 4.68 -18.32 -2.54
C ALA A 79 3.53 -17.87 -1.63
N GLY A 80 3.09 -16.61 -1.75
CA GLY A 80 1.95 -16.09 -1.01
C GLY A 80 0.68 -16.90 -1.25
N TYR A 81 0.38 -17.20 -2.51
CA TYR A 81 -0.74 -18.08 -2.88
C TYR A 81 -0.60 -19.49 -2.29
N HIS A 82 0.60 -20.08 -2.37
CA HIS A 82 0.88 -21.38 -1.78
C HIS A 82 0.64 -21.37 -0.26
N PHE A 83 1.11 -20.35 0.46
CA PHE A 83 0.89 -20.25 1.91
C PHE A 83 -0.60 -20.07 2.27
N MET A 84 -1.35 -19.28 1.50
CA MET A 84 -2.79 -19.11 1.72
C MET A 84 -3.60 -20.39 1.46
N THR A 85 -3.16 -21.23 0.52
CA THR A 85 -3.86 -22.46 0.12
C THR A 85 -3.42 -23.69 0.89
N SER A 86 -2.16 -23.74 1.36
CA SER A 86 -1.62 -24.84 2.17
C SER A 86 -2.08 -24.82 3.62
N THR A 87 -2.67 -23.73 4.10
CA THR A 87 -3.36 -23.64 5.41
C THR A 87 -4.82 -24.10 5.35
N GLY A 88 -5.15 -25.05 4.47
CA GLY A 88 -6.43 -25.77 4.53
C GLY A 88 -6.55 -26.56 5.84
N PRO A 89 -7.77 -26.81 6.35
CA PRO A 89 -7.95 -27.51 7.61
C PRO A 89 -7.30 -28.89 7.47
N VAL A 90 -6.29 -29.17 8.30
CA VAL A 90 -5.75 -30.51 8.49
C VAL A 90 -6.97 -31.39 8.72
N ALA A 91 -7.29 -32.25 7.75
CA ALA A 91 -8.38 -33.20 7.86
C ALA A 91 -8.04 -34.08 9.07
N GLY A 92 -8.62 -33.72 10.20
CA GLY A 92 -8.48 -34.43 11.46
C GLY A 92 -8.86 -35.87 11.20
N GLY A 93 -7.86 -36.74 11.23
CA GLY A 93 -8.03 -38.16 11.01
C GLY A 93 -9.16 -38.64 11.92
N ARG A 94 -10.24 -39.11 11.31
CA ARG A 94 -11.24 -39.93 11.99
C ARG A 94 -10.53 -41.20 12.45
N ARG A 95 -10.08 -41.18 13.70
CA ARG A 95 -9.78 -42.38 14.48
C ARG A 95 -10.54 -42.27 15.79
N ARG A 96 -11.80 -42.70 15.73
CA ARG A 96 -12.48 -43.58 16.70
C ARG A 96 -13.96 -43.67 16.32
#